data_AF-A0A653ACB5-F1
#
_entry.id   AF-A0A653ACB5-F1
#
_cell.length_a   1.000
_cell.length_b   1.000
_cell.length_c   1.000
_cell.angle_alpha   90.00
_cell.angle_beta   90.00
_cell.angle_gamma   90.00
#
_symmetry.space_group_name_H-M   'P 1'
#
loop_
_entity.id
_entity.type
_entity.pdbx_description
1 polymer ?
#
loop_
_entity_poly.entity_id
_entity_poly.type
_entity_poly.pdbx_seq_one_letter_code
_entity_poly.pdbx_strand_id
1 'polypeptide(L)'
;MNTNQYFSFTRFIKLIKSDWLINYKKYILLFLTMLAIGYVFIYLNLPKRAYEGSSVFDANRYLNLLNISLFALIAFIGTSFPAFNSKKTARIYMLTPASTFEKYSAQFLGRIVITFILFLFAFWLDANLARLTVLGTIKENTPKIEAFSYSDLLRILKKDEFSHIFMPFLLLSTAMFFFAIRLFFNRNGILKTSLTFISFLFGIYLLFVLFSHIFYPETKGFDVHTSEYEVIRNLESGQILGIIIVSVSWIFLLVLGFFKLKEKEV
;
A
#
# COMPACT_ATOMS: atom_id res chain seq x y z
N MET A 1 0.53 -36.32 -10.40
CA MET A 1 1.82 -35.59 -10.40
C MET A 1 2.15 -35.29 -8.95
N ASN A 2 3.24 -35.80 -8.40
CA ASN A 2 3.61 -35.53 -7.00
C ASN A 2 3.98 -34.05 -6.86
N THR A 3 3.02 -33.23 -6.43
CA THR A 3 3.26 -31.83 -6.09
C THR A 3 4.24 -31.78 -4.93
N ASN A 4 5.31 -31.00 -5.05
CA ASN A 4 6.25 -30.77 -3.95
C ASN A 4 5.49 -30.09 -2.79
N GLN A 5 5.16 -30.84 -1.74
CA GLN A 5 4.37 -30.32 -0.62
C GLN A 5 5.21 -29.57 0.42
N TYR A 6 6.48 -29.97 0.59
CA TYR A 6 7.38 -29.39 1.59
C TYR A 6 8.14 -28.19 1.05
N PHE A 7 8.41 -27.20 1.90
CA PHE A 7 9.27 -26.06 1.58
C PHE A 7 10.74 -26.50 1.43
N SER A 8 11.40 -26.02 0.38
CA SER A 8 12.83 -26.17 0.15
C SER A 8 13.44 -24.82 -0.19
N PHE A 9 14.38 -24.38 0.66
CA PHE A 9 15.06 -23.11 0.49
C PHE A 9 15.80 -23.01 -0.85
N THR A 10 16.40 -24.11 -1.32
CA THR A 10 17.11 -24.15 -2.61
C THR A 10 16.16 -23.92 -3.78
N ARG A 11 14.97 -24.51 -3.78
CA ARG A 11 13.96 -24.28 -4.83
C ARG A 11 13.41 -22.86 -4.76
N PHE A 12 13.18 -22.36 -3.55
CA PHE A 12 12.73 -20.99 -3.31
C PHE A 12 13.70 -19.95 -3.88
N ILE A 13 15.01 -20.08 -3.61
CA ILE A 13 16.03 -19.18 -4.20
C ILE A 13 16.06 -19.30 -5.72
N LYS A 14 16.02 -20.53 -6.25
CA LYS A 14 15.99 -20.74 -7.72
C LYS A 14 14.77 -20.09 -8.36
N LEU A 15 13.62 -20.11 -7.70
CA LEU A 15 12.38 -19.46 -8.15
C LEU A 15 12.55 -17.94 -8.22
N ILE A 16 13.08 -17.31 -7.16
CA ILE A 16 13.35 -15.86 -7.15
C ILE A 16 14.37 -15.48 -8.22
N LYS A 17 15.47 -16.23 -8.33
CA LYS A 17 16.51 -16.00 -9.34
C LYS A 17 15.94 -16.12 -10.75
N SER A 18 15.10 -17.12 -11.00
CA SER A 18 14.45 -17.30 -12.29
C SER A 18 13.53 -16.13 -12.62
N ASP A 19 12.68 -15.70 -11.69
CA ASP A 19 11.78 -14.56 -11.88
C ASP A 19 12.56 -13.25 -12.15
N TRP A 20 13.66 -13.03 -11.42
CA TRP A 20 14.55 -11.90 -11.64
C TRP A 20 15.17 -11.94 -13.03
N LEU A 21 15.78 -13.05 -13.44
CA LEU A 21 16.44 -13.16 -14.75
C LEU A 21 15.46 -12.94 -15.92
N ILE A 22 14.20 -13.35 -15.77
CA ILE A 22 13.18 -13.17 -16.80
C ILE A 22 12.72 -11.70 -16.87
N ASN A 23 12.64 -11.01 -15.72
CA ASN A 23 11.95 -9.72 -15.62
C ASN A 23 12.84 -8.54 -15.20
N TYR A 24 14.16 -8.70 -15.05
CA TYR A 24 15.05 -7.67 -14.48
C TYR A 24 14.95 -6.34 -15.24
N LYS A 25 14.89 -6.36 -16.58
CA LYS A 25 14.74 -5.12 -17.38
C LYS A 25 13.46 -4.37 -17.03
N LYS A 26 12.37 -5.11 -16.84
CA LYS A 26 11.08 -4.53 -16.44
C LYS A 26 11.17 -3.95 -15.04
N TYR A 27 11.86 -4.60 -14.10
CA TYR A 27 12.02 -4.09 -12.73
C TYR A 27 12.88 -2.85 -12.67
N ILE A 28 13.99 -2.81 -13.40
CA ILE A 28 14.84 -1.63 -13.50
C ILE A 28 14.06 -0.47 -14.13
N LEU A 29 13.37 -0.73 -15.24
CA LEU A 29 12.54 0.30 -15.89
C LEU A 29 11.47 0.84 -14.93
N LEU A 30 10.83 -0.04 -14.16
CA LEU A 30 9.82 0.36 -13.18
C LEU A 30 10.40 1.19 -12.04
N PHE A 31 11.58 0.82 -11.54
CA PHE A 31 12.29 1.56 -10.52
C PHE A 31 12.70 2.95 -11.02
N LEU A 32 13.25 3.05 -12.24
CA LEU A 32 13.56 4.34 -12.87
C LEU A 32 12.30 5.19 -13.10
N THR A 33 11.20 4.56 -13.50
CA THR A 33 9.91 5.25 -13.67
C THR A 33 9.41 5.79 -12.32
N MET A 34 9.55 5.00 -11.25
CA MET A 34 9.18 5.41 -9.90
C MET A 34 9.99 6.63 -9.45
N LEU A 35 11.31 6.64 -9.67
CA LEU A 35 12.18 7.79 -9.38
C LEU A 35 11.77 9.02 -10.21
N ALA A 36 11.57 8.87 -11.51
CA ALA A 36 11.22 10.00 -12.38
C ALA A 36 9.87 10.62 -11.99
N ILE A 37 8.84 9.79 -11.80
CA ILE A 37 7.49 10.26 -11.42
C ILE A 37 7.51 10.81 -9.99
N GLY A 38 8.18 10.12 -9.05
CA GLY A 38 8.31 10.55 -7.66
C GLY A 38 8.99 11.90 -7.53
N TYR A 39 10.14 12.08 -8.20
CA TYR A 39 10.84 13.36 -8.29
C TYR A 39 9.95 14.47 -8.84
N VAL A 40 9.31 14.26 -10.00
CA VAL A 40 8.43 15.27 -10.61
C VAL A 40 7.27 15.61 -9.67
N PHE A 41 6.64 14.60 -9.08
CA PHE A 41 5.52 14.79 -8.15
C PHE A 41 5.93 15.63 -6.94
N ILE A 42 7.04 15.31 -6.27
CA ILE A 42 7.52 16.08 -5.12
C ILE A 42 7.92 17.50 -5.55
N TYR A 43 8.67 17.63 -6.64
CA TYR A 43 9.11 18.92 -7.16
C TYR A 43 7.94 19.87 -7.47
N LEU A 44 6.84 19.35 -8.03
CA LEU A 44 5.64 20.15 -8.31
C LEU A 44 4.92 20.63 -7.04
N ASN A 45 5.04 19.89 -5.93
CA ASN A 45 4.42 20.22 -4.65
C ASN A 45 5.29 21.11 -3.74
N LEU A 46 6.58 21.26 -4.05
CA LEU A 46 7.46 22.15 -3.29
C LEU A 46 7.16 23.62 -3.59
N PRO A 47 7.16 24.51 -2.57
CA PRO A 47 6.93 25.93 -2.76
C PRO A 47 8.08 26.52 -3.57
N LYS A 48 7.74 27.37 -4.55
CA LYS A 48 8.73 28.04 -5.42
C LYS A 48 8.97 29.50 -5.08
N ARG A 49 8.17 30.05 -4.17
CA ARG A 49 8.25 31.44 -3.71
C ARG A 49 7.82 31.50 -2.25
N ALA A 50 8.54 32.25 -1.44
CA ALA A 50 8.06 32.65 -0.13
C ALA A 50 7.04 33.79 -0.29
N TYR A 51 5.86 33.63 0.29
CA TYR A 51 4.89 34.71 0.48
C TYR A 51 4.94 35.18 1.95
N GLU A 52 4.58 36.43 2.23
CA GLU A 52 4.40 36.86 3.63
C GLU A 52 3.35 35.98 4.31
N GLY A 53 3.70 35.40 5.47
CA GLY A 53 2.86 34.40 6.16
C GLY A 53 2.94 32.98 5.61
N SER A 54 3.78 32.70 4.59
CA SER A 54 3.93 31.34 4.07
C SER A 54 4.54 30.40 5.11
N SER A 55 3.83 29.32 5.41
CA SER A 55 4.28 28.26 6.31
C SER A 55 5.49 27.52 5.73
N VAL A 56 6.43 27.16 6.59
CA VAL A 56 7.60 26.31 6.27
C VAL A 56 7.15 25.01 5.62
N PHE A 57 7.91 24.54 4.61
CA PHE A 57 7.74 23.19 4.10
C PHE A 57 8.46 22.21 5.03
N ASP A 58 7.68 21.63 5.93
CA ASP A 58 8.12 20.83 7.06
C ASP A 58 7.86 19.33 6.86
N ALA A 59 8.23 18.53 7.85
CA ALA A 59 8.01 17.09 7.83
C ALA A 59 6.52 16.68 7.76
N ASN A 60 5.56 17.51 8.21
CA ASN A 60 4.12 17.23 8.04
C ASN A 60 3.72 17.24 6.56
N ARG A 61 4.20 18.21 5.79
CA ARG A 61 3.94 18.26 4.35
C ARG A 61 4.57 17.08 3.62
N TYR A 62 5.79 16.69 3.99
CA TYR A 62 6.40 15.46 3.46
C TYR A 62 5.62 14.20 3.84
N LEU A 63 5.06 14.12 5.06
CA LEU A 63 4.22 13.00 5.49
C LEU A 63 2.98 12.87 4.61
N ASN A 64 2.33 13.98 4.28
CA ASN A 64 1.17 13.99 3.38
C ASN A 64 1.54 13.49 1.98
N LEU A 65 2.66 13.95 1.42
CA LEU A 65 3.15 13.47 0.13
C LEU A 65 3.48 11.97 0.16
N LEU A 66 4.15 11.52 1.23
CA LEU A 66 4.47 10.11 1.43
C LEU A 66 3.21 9.25 1.50
N ASN A 67 2.19 9.68 2.26
CA ASN A 67 0.92 8.98 2.37
C ASN A 67 0.23 8.82 1.00
N ILE A 68 0.20 9.88 0.18
CA ILE A 68 -0.35 9.82 -1.19
C ILE A 68 0.47 8.86 -2.05
N SER A 69 1.81 8.93 -1.99
CA SER A 69 2.69 8.04 -2.75
C SER A 69 2.57 6.57 -2.31
N LEU A 70 2.24 6.30 -1.04
CA LEU A 70 1.98 4.94 -0.54
C LEU A 70 0.73 4.31 -1.17
N PHE A 71 -0.30 5.08 -1.51
CA PHE A 71 -1.44 4.57 -2.29
C PHE A 71 -1.03 4.15 -3.72
N ALA A 72 -0.09 4.85 -4.35
CA ALA A 72 0.47 4.43 -5.63
C ALA A 72 1.26 3.11 -5.49
N LEU A 73 1.98 2.93 -4.37
CA LEU A 73 2.63 1.66 -4.06
C LEU A 73 1.63 0.52 -3.85
N ILE A 74 0.50 0.76 -3.18
CA ILE A 74 -0.59 -0.23 -3.02
C ILE A 74 -1.13 -0.67 -4.39
N ALA A 75 -1.34 0.27 -5.31
CA ALA A 75 -1.74 -0.07 -6.67
C ALA A 75 -0.70 -0.95 -7.39
N PHE A 76 0.60 -0.68 -7.16
CA PHE A 76 1.68 -1.53 -7.67
C PHE A 76 1.67 -2.93 -7.03
N ILE A 77 1.41 -3.05 -5.73
CA ILE A 77 1.24 -4.34 -5.04
C ILE A 77 0.06 -5.12 -5.64
N GLY A 78 -0.99 -4.45 -6.11
CA GLY A 78 -2.06 -5.05 -6.90
C GLY A 78 -1.59 -5.73 -8.20
N THR A 79 -0.34 -5.52 -8.63
CA THR A 79 0.26 -6.16 -9.81
C THR A 79 1.12 -7.39 -9.48
N SER A 80 1.18 -7.79 -8.20
CA SER A 80 2.15 -8.77 -7.68
C SER A 80 2.14 -10.13 -8.37
N PHE A 81 1.04 -10.52 -9.01
CA PHE A 81 0.96 -11.77 -9.77
C PHE A 81 0.84 -11.53 -11.28
N PRO A 82 1.93 -11.11 -11.96
CA PRO A 82 1.89 -10.82 -13.40
C PRO A 82 1.59 -12.06 -14.25
N ALA A 83 1.95 -13.25 -13.76
CA ALA A 83 1.68 -14.51 -14.44
C ALA A 83 0.18 -14.75 -14.69
N PHE A 84 -0.72 -14.21 -13.86
CA PHE A 84 -2.16 -14.38 -14.03
C PHE A 84 -2.80 -13.45 -15.06
N ASN A 85 -2.03 -12.57 -15.71
CA ASN A 85 -2.55 -11.70 -16.77
C ASN A 85 -2.94 -12.47 -18.04
N SER A 86 -2.32 -13.63 -18.31
CA SER A 86 -2.64 -14.48 -19.47
C SER A 86 -2.80 -15.94 -19.08
N LYS A 87 -3.68 -16.68 -19.76
CA LYS A 87 -3.88 -18.11 -19.51
C LYS A 87 -2.59 -18.92 -19.71
N LYS A 88 -1.77 -18.54 -20.71
CA LYS A 88 -0.50 -19.21 -21.03
C LYS A 88 0.52 -19.04 -19.90
N THR A 89 0.75 -17.80 -19.48
CA THR A 89 1.71 -17.51 -18.39
C THR A 89 1.23 -18.06 -17.05
N ALA A 90 -0.08 -18.06 -16.81
CA ALA A 90 -0.66 -18.66 -15.60
C ALA A 90 -0.39 -20.16 -15.55
N ARG A 91 -0.62 -20.88 -16.67
CA ARG A 91 -0.32 -22.31 -16.76
C ARG A 91 1.16 -22.59 -16.54
N ILE A 92 2.05 -21.84 -17.20
CA ILE A 92 3.50 -22.00 -17.03
C ILE A 92 3.89 -21.79 -15.55
N TYR A 93 3.34 -20.76 -14.91
CA TYR A 93 3.59 -20.48 -13.49
C TYR A 93 3.09 -21.60 -12.57
N MET A 94 1.90 -22.15 -12.81
CA MET A 94 1.40 -23.28 -12.02
C MET A 94 2.24 -24.55 -12.22
N LEU A 95 2.79 -24.76 -13.42
CA LEU A 95 3.65 -25.90 -13.73
C LEU A 95 5.10 -25.73 -13.22
N THR A 96 5.48 -24.57 -12.68
CA THR A 96 6.82 -24.42 -12.11
C THR A 96 6.99 -25.37 -10.91
N PRO A 97 8.11 -26.12 -10.82
CA PRO A 97 8.34 -27.14 -9.81
C PRO A 97 8.71 -26.51 -8.46
N ALA A 98 7.75 -25.83 -7.85
CA ALA A 98 7.81 -25.21 -6.55
C ALA A 98 6.50 -25.46 -5.80
N SER A 99 6.54 -25.46 -4.47
CA SER A 99 5.32 -25.59 -3.67
C SER A 99 4.48 -24.31 -3.75
N THR A 100 3.17 -24.41 -3.48
CA THR A 100 2.27 -23.23 -3.43
C THR A 100 2.80 -22.17 -2.47
N PHE A 101 3.33 -22.61 -1.32
CA PHE A 101 3.86 -21.73 -0.29
C PHE A 101 5.15 -21.01 -0.75
N GLU A 102 6.05 -21.72 -1.44
CA GLU A 102 7.25 -21.11 -2.05
C GLU A 102 6.85 -20.03 -3.06
N LYS A 103 5.87 -20.32 -3.93
CA LYS A 103 5.37 -19.40 -4.95
C LYS A 103 4.72 -18.15 -4.35
N TYR A 104 3.87 -18.33 -3.34
CA TYR A 104 3.18 -17.25 -2.64
C TYR A 104 4.17 -16.35 -1.89
N SER A 105 5.08 -16.96 -1.12
CA SER A 105 6.10 -16.25 -0.35
C SER A 105 7.09 -15.49 -1.25
N ALA A 106 7.41 -16.03 -2.43
CA ALA A 106 8.30 -15.37 -3.38
C ALA A 106 7.69 -14.07 -3.92
N GLN A 107 6.38 -14.09 -4.23
CA GLN A 107 5.69 -12.86 -4.66
C GLN A 107 5.51 -11.89 -3.49
N PHE A 108 5.19 -12.36 -2.29
CA PHE A 108 5.09 -11.51 -1.10
C PHE A 108 6.42 -10.79 -0.82
N LEU A 109 7.52 -11.53 -0.71
CA LEU A 109 8.84 -10.95 -0.42
C LEU A 109 9.34 -10.07 -1.57
N GLY A 110 9.22 -10.53 -2.82
CA GLY A 110 9.71 -9.79 -3.98
C GLY A 110 8.92 -8.52 -4.31
N ARG A 111 7.59 -8.58 -4.20
CA ARG A 111 6.69 -7.51 -4.66
C ARG A 111 6.27 -6.55 -3.57
N ILE A 112 6.20 -7.03 -2.34
CA ILE A 112 5.78 -6.21 -1.21
C ILE A 112 7.03 -5.76 -0.47
N VAL A 113 7.77 -6.69 0.14
CA VAL A 113 8.89 -6.32 1.03
C VAL A 113 10.02 -5.59 0.30
N ILE A 114 10.57 -6.18 -0.78
CA ILE A 114 11.68 -5.56 -1.52
C ILE A 114 11.24 -4.24 -2.16
N THR A 115 10.04 -4.20 -2.76
CA THR A 115 9.56 -2.98 -3.43
C THR A 115 9.27 -1.88 -2.42
N PHE A 116 8.72 -2.20 -1.24
CA PHE A 116 8.51 -1.23 -0.17
C PHE A 116 9.82 -0.59 0.29
N ILE A 117 10.88 -1.40 0.49
CA ILE A 117 12.21 -0.89 0.86
C ILE A 117 12.76 0.02 -0.25
N LEU A 118 12.69 -0.42 -1.51
CA LEU A 118 13.13 0.38 -2.66
C LEU A 118 12.34 1.67 -2.81
N PHE A 119 11.03 1.64 -2.53
CA PHE A 119 10.17 2.81 -2.55
C PHE A 119 10.57 3.82 -1.47
N LEU A 120 10.82 3.39 -0.24
CA LEU A 120 11.31 4.29 0.81
C LEU A 120 12.66 4.91 0.45
N PHE A 121 13.57 4.13 -0.11
CA PHE A 121 14.84 4.66 -0.59
C PHE A 121 14.64 5.70 -1.71
N ALA A 122 13.80 5.40 -2.70
CA ALA A 122 13.48 6.29 -3.80
C ALA A 122 12.82 7.59 -3.34
N PHE A 123 11.82 7.51 -2.46
CA PHE A 123 11.14 8.69 -1.94
C PHE A 123 12.11 9.62 -1.19
N TRP A 124 13.01 9.05 -0.38
CA TRP A 124 14.03 9.83 0.31
C TRP A 124 14.99 10.53 -0.65
N LEU A 125 15.42 9.82 -1.70
CA LEU A 125 16.28 10.37 -2.74
C LEU A 125 15.57 11.51 -3.47
N ASP A 126 14.35 11.27 -3.95
CA ASP A 126 13.55 12.21 -4.73
C ASP A 126 13.22 13.46 -3.92
N ALA A 127 12.87 13.32 -2.64
CA ALA A 127 12.56 14.44 -1.75
C ALA A 127 13.76 15.38 -1.57
N ASN A 128 14.95 14.82 -1.38
CA ASN A 128 16.18 15.59 -1.20
C ASN A 128 16.67 16.19 -2.52
N LEU A 129 16.60 15.44 -3.63
CA LEU A 129 16.93 15.97 -4.96
C LEU A 129 16.00 17.10 -5.38
N ALA A 130 14.69 16.93 -5.22
CA ALA A 130 13.71 17.96 -5.56
C ALA A 130 13.94 19.24 -4.74
N ARG A 131 14.25 19.10 -3.44
CA ARG A 131 14.64 20.23 -2.58
C ARG A 131 15.89 20.94 -3.10
N LEU A 132 16.95 20.19 -3.42
CA LEU A 132 18.19 20.76 -3.96
C LEU A 132 17.93 21.52 -5.27
N THR A 133 17.11 20.98 -6.17
CA THR A 133 16.76 21.65 -7.42
C THR A 133 16.00 22.95 -7.17
N VAL A 134 15.01 22.97 -6.27
CA VAL A 134 14.23 24.19 -5.94
C VAL A 134 15.14 25.26 -5.32
N LEU A 135 15.96 24.90 -4.34
CA LEU A 135 16.88 25.83 -3.69
C LEU A 135 17.99 26.33 -4.63
N GLY A 136 18.44 25.52 -5.59
CA GLY A 136 19.42 25.93 -6.59
C GLY A 136 18.87 26.81 -7.70
N THR A 137 17.54 26.84 -7.90
CA THR A 137 16.91 27.60 -8.99
C THR A 137 16.33 28.95 -8.54
N ILE A 138 15.98 29.12 -7.27
CA ILE A 138 15.38 30.35 -6.73
C ILE A 138 16.48 31.28 -6.20
N LYS A 139 16.55 32.50 -6.74
CA LYS A 139 17.52 33.52 -6.31
C LYS A 139 16.96 34.55 -5.33
N GLU A 140 15.64 34.77 -5.31
CA GLU A 140 14.97 35.78 -4.48
C GLU A 140 13.76 35.17 -3.77
N ASN A 141 13.46 35.63 -2.54
CA ASN A 141 12.37 35.14 -1.69
C ASN A 141 12.37 33.61 -1.53
N THR A 142 13.50 33.07 -1.09
CA THR A 142 13.71 31.62 -0.92
C THR A 142 12.77 31.06 0.15
N PRO A 143 11.90 30.08 -0.19
CA PRO A 143 11.05 29.44 0.79
C PRO A 143 11.89 28.60 1.75
N LYS A 144 11.49 28.56 3.03
CA LYS A 144 12.08 27.65 4.01
C LYS A 144 11.58 26.24 3.73
N ILE A 145 12.47 25.40 3.20
CA ILE A 145 12.22 23.98 2.93
C ILE A 145 13.20 23.14 3.76
N GLU A 146 12.67 22.40 4.71
CA GLU A 146 13.45 21.51 5.56
C GLU A 146 13.97 20.30 4.75
N ALA A 147 15.13 19.76 5.15
CA ALA A 147 15.63 18.54 4.54
C ALA A 147 14.76 17.35 4.96
N PHE A 148 14.50 16.43 4.04
CA PHE A 148 13.65 15.29 4.34
C PHE A 148 14.41 14.23 5.15
N SER A 149 13.87 13.86 6.32
CA SER A 149 14.33 12.75 7.13
C SER A 149 13.18 11.91 7.68
N TYR A 150 13.34 10.59 7.65
CA TYR A 150 12.39 9.66 8.27
C TYR A 150 12.29 9.82 9.80
N SER A 151 13.35 10.32 10.46
CA SER A 151 13.32 10.56 11.90
C SER A 151 12.25 11.57 12.30
N ASP A 152 12.06 12.60 11.47
CA ASP A 152 11.12 13.69 11.77
C ASP A 152 9.68 13.24 11.51
N LEU A 153 9.46 12.40 10.50
CA LEU A 153 8.17 11.73 10.28
C LEU A 153 7.77 10.85 11.48
N LEU A 154 8.72 10.06 12.00
CA LEU A 154 8.45 9.20 13.16
C LEU A 154 8.11 10.02 14.42
N ARG A 155 8.71 11.21 14.59
CA ARG A 155 8.37 12.12 15.69
C ARG A 155 6.96 12.67 15.56
N ILE A 156 6.56 13.08 14.35
CA ILE A 156 5.20 13.56 14.07
C ILE A 156 4.18 12.46 14.32
N LEU A 157 4.42 11.26 13.80
CA LEU A 157 3.51 10.13 13.96
C LEU A 157 3.29 9.78 15.42
N LYS A 158 4.30 9.90 16.28
CA LYS A 158 4.18 9.64 17.73
C LYS A 158 3.34 10.67 18.49
N LYS A 159 2.99 11.81 17.88
CA LYS A 159 2.23 12.86 18.55
C LYS A 159 0.75 12.52 18.70
N ASP A 160 0.21 11.72 17.77
CA ASP A 160 -1.17 11.25 17.79
C ASP A 160 -1.19 9.71 17.89
N GLU A 161 -1.55 9.20 19.06
CA GLU A 161 -1.55 7.76 19.36
C GLU A 161 -2.44 6.98 18.38
N PHE A 162 -3.57 7.56 17.98
CA PHE A 162 -4.49 6.95 17.02
C PHE A 162 -3.83 6.79 15.65
N SER A 163 -3.42 7.91 15.04
CA SER A 163 -2.81 7.89 13.70
C SER A 163 -1.52 7.09 13.66
N HIS A 164 -0.75 7.06 14.76
CA HIS A 164 0.50 6.31 14.86
C HIS A 164 0.30 4.82 14.60
N ILE A 165 -0.75 4.23 15.17
CA ILE A 165 -1.04 2.80 15.08
C ILE A 165 -1.94 2.53 13.87
N PHE A 166 -2.99 3.32 13.71
CA PHE A 166 -4.02 3.08 12.70
C PHE A 166 -3.47 3.17 11.29
N MET A 167 -2.68 4.19 10.96
CA MET A 167 -2.27 4.46 9.58
C MET A 167 -1.35 3.38 8.99
N PRO A 168 -0.29 2.89 9.68
CA PRO A 168 0.54 1.80 9.17
C PRO A 168 -0.26 0.50 8.94
N PHE A 169 -1.15 0.14 9.87
CA PHE A 169 -1.97 -1.06 9.71
C PHE A 169 -3.03 -0.88 8.61
N LEU A 170 -3.56 0.34 8.40
CA LEU A 170 -4.51 0.63 7.32
C LEU A 170 -3.86 0.43 5.97
N LEU A 171 -2.66 0.97 5.80
CA LEU A 171 -1.87 0.79 4.59
C LEU A 171 -1.50 -0.68 4.36
N LEU A 172 -1.07 -1.38 5.42
CA LEU A 172 -0.72 -2.80 5.34
C LEU A 172 -1.94 -3.65 4.97
N SER A 173 -3.09 -3.45 5.61
CA SER A 173 -4.33 -4.18 5.32
C SER A 173 -4.84 -3.89 3.91
N THR A 174 -4.77 -2.64 3.47
CA THR A 174 -5.15 -2.28 2.10
C THR A 174 -4.18 -2.91 1.08
N ALA A 175 -2.87 -2.89 1.35
CA ALA A 175 -1.89 -3.58 0.51
C ALA A 175 -2.15 -5.09 0.43
N MET A 176 -2.45 -5.73 1.57
CA MET A 176 -2.79 -7.16 1.61
C MET A 176 -4.09 -7.47 0.88
N PHE A 177 -5.07 -6.57 0.94
CA PHE A 177 -6.30 -6.70 0.15
C PHE A 177 -5.97 -6.72 -1.34
N PHE A 178 -5.18 -5.75 -1.80
CA PHE A 178 -4.79 -5.68 -3.21
C PHE A 178 -3.96 -6.89 -3.64
N PHE A 179 -3.06 -7.37 -2.78
CA PHE A 179 -2.25 -8.56 -3.02
C PHE A 179 -3.10 -9.84 -3.12
N ALA A 180 -3.99 -10.07 -2.16
CA ALA A 180 -4.80 -11.29 -2.06
C ALA A 180 -5.93 -11.31 -3.09
N ILE A 181 -6.72 -10.24 -3.19
CA ILE A 181 -7.88 -10.18 -4.07
C ILE A 181 -7.48 -10.18 -5.54
N ARG A 182 -6.27 -9.71 -5.88
CA ARG A 182 -5.72 -9.84 -7.23
C ARG A 182 -5.73 -11.29 -7.73
N LEU A 183 -5.59 -12.29 -6.85
CA LEU A 183 -5.62 -13.70 -7.23
C LEU A 183 -6.99 -14.18 -7.70
N PHE A 184 -8.09 -13.53 -7.34
CA PHE A 184 -9.43 -13.93 -7.78
C PHE A 184 -9.68 -13.62 -9.25
N PHE A 185 -8.93 -12.66 -9.80
CA PHE A 185 -9.09 -12.21 -11.18
C PHE A 185 -7.93 -12.69 -12.06
N ASN A 186 -8.21 -12.97 -13.34
CA ASN A 186 -7.17 -13.28 -14.32
C ASN A 186 -6.80 -12.01 -15.09
N ARG A 187 -7.60 -11.65 -16.10
CA ARG A 187 -7.45 -10.45 -16.93
C ARG A 187 -7.99 -9.21 -16.21
N ASN A 188 -7.29 -8.08 -16.39
CA ASN A 188 -7.62 -6.77 -15.80
C ASN A 188 -7.73 -6.82 -14.27
N GLY A 189 -6.87 -7.61 -13.63
CA GLY A 189 -7.01 -7.90 -12.20
C GLY A 189 -6.94 -6.67 -11.31
N ILE A 190 -6.08 -5.69 -11.63
CA ILE A 190 -5.98 -4.44 -10.84
C ILE A 190 -7.31 -3.69 -10.83
N LEU A 191 -7.90 -3.44 -12.01
CA LEU A 191 -9.17 -2.72 -12.14
C LEU A 191 -10.29 -3.44 -11.37
N LYS A 192 -10.37 -4.77 -11.48
CA LYS A 192 -11.37 -5.56 -10.78
C LYS A 192 -11.14 -5.59 -9.26
N THR A 193 -9.90 -5.65 -8.83
CA THR A 193 -9.53 -5.55 -7.40
C THR A 193 -9.92 -4.18 -6.85
N SER A 194 -9.62 -3.09 -7.56
CA SER A 194 -10.03 -1.74 -7.16
C SER A 194 -11.54 -1.60 -7.09
N LEU A 195 -12.27 -2.11 -8.09
CA LEU A 195 -13.74 -2.09 -8.07
C LEU A 195 -14.31 -2.90 -6.91
N THR A 196 -13.72 -4.05 -6.61
CA THR A 196 -14.10 -4.89 -5.47
C THR A 196 -13.83 -4.18 -4.15
N PHE A 197 -12.69 -3.47 -4.04
CA PHE A 197 -12.36 -2.68 -2.85
C PHE A 197 -13.38 -1.56 -2.62
N ILE A 198 -13.72 -0.79 -3.65
CA ILE A 198 -14.73 0.27 -3.57
C ILE A 198 -16.09 -0.32 -3.22
N SER A 199 -16.49 -1.40 -3.88
CA SER A 199 -17.78 -2.07 -3.61
C SER A 199 -17.85 -2.62 -2.19
N PHE A 200 -16.73 -3.12 -1.65
CA PHE A 200 -16.63 -3.62 -0.29
C PHE A 200 -16.76 -2.49 0.74
N LEU A 201 -16.02 -1.39 0.57
CA LEU A 201 -16.13 -0.22 1.44
C LEU A 201 -17.54 0.39 1.40
N PHE A 202 -18.12 0.49 0.21
CA PHE A 202 -19.49 0.97 0.04
C PHE A 202 -20.50 0.03 0.69
N GLY A 203 -20.31 -1.29 0.57
CA GLY A 203 -21.14 -2.28 1.25
C GLY A 203 -21.08 -2.18 2.77
N ILE A 204 -19.88 -1.96 3.35
CA ILE A 204 -19.72 -1.69 4.79
C ILE A 204 -20.47 -0.41 5.19
N TYR A 205 -20.31 0.65 4.42
CA TYR A 205 -21.02 1.90 4.67
C TYR A 205 -22.55 1.71 4.64
N LEU A 206 -23.09 0.98 3.65
CA LEU A 206 -24.51 0.65 3.58
C LEU A 206 -24.98 -0.20 4.78
N LEU A 207 -24.13 -1.11 5.29
CA LEU A 207 -24.44 -1.84 6.52
C LEU A 207 -24.54 -0.90 7.72
N PHE A 208 -23.67 0.10 7.83
CA PHE A 208 -23.77 1.10 8.90
C PHE A 208 -25.03 1.96 8.76
N VAL A 209 -25.40 2.36 7.54
CA VAL A 209 -26.67 3.05 7.28
C VAL A 209 -27.84 2.18 7.70
N LEU A 210 -27.85 0.90 7.31
CA LEU A 210 -28.90 -0.06 7.66
C LEU A 210 -29.03 -0.21 9.18
N PHE A 211 -27.93 -0.42 9.90
CA PHE A 211 -27.94 -0.53 11.35
C PHE A 211 -28.38 0.77 12.02
N SER A 212 -27.99 1.93 11.48
CA SER A 212 -28.43 3.23 12.00
C SER A 212 -29.96 3.36 11.93
N HIS A 213 -30.59 2.96 10.82
CA HIS A 213 -32.05 3.01 10.69
C HIS A 213 -32.78 1.98 11.56
N ILE A 214 -32.14 0.82 11.84
CA ILE A 214 -32.72 -0.22 12.72
C ILE A 214 -32.69 0.22 14.18
N PHE A 215 -31.58 0.81 14.64
CA PHE A 215 -31.36 1.14 16.05
C PHE A 215 -31.73 2.60 16.40
N TYR A 216 -31.72 3.51 15.42
CA TYR A 216 -32.03 4.94 15.55
C TYR A 216 -33.03 5.37 14.46
N PRO A 217 -34.33 5.09 14.66
CA PRO A 217 -35.38 5.31 13.65
C PRO A 217 -35.52 6.76 13.16
N GLU A 218 -34.99 7.71 13.92
CA GLU A 218 -34.92 9.14 13.58
C GLU A 218 -33.95 9.46 12.44
N THR A 219 -33.04 8.55 12.10
CA THR A 219 -32.12 8.70 10.96
C THR A 219 -32.85 8.69 9.63
N LYS A 220 -32.37 9.47 8.65
CA LYS A 220 -32.99 9.60 7.33
C LYS A 220 -31.97 9.41 6.21
N GLY A 221 -32.40 8.74 5.14
CA GLY A 221 -31.61 8.62 3.92
C GLY A 221 -30.33 7.83 4.11
N PHE A 222 -29.17 8.49 3.93
CA PHE A 222 -27.84 7.89 4.08
C PHE A 222 -27.11 8.34 5.35
N ASP A 223 -27.85 8.92 6.30
CA ASP A 223 -27.27 9.33 7.57
C ASP A 223 -26.88 8.09 8.40
N VAL A 224 -25.69 8.15 8.98
CA VAL A 224 -25.16 7.12 9.87
C VAL A 224 -25.12 7.72 11.27
N HIS A 225 -25.74 7.05 12.22
CA HIS A 225 -25.68 7.43 13.64
C HIS A 225 -24.79 6.45 14.39
N THR A 226 -23.69 6.95 14.93
CA THR A 226 -22.79 6.21 15.81
C THR A 226 -22.77 6.86 17.18
N SER A 227 -23.19 6.12 18.21
CA SER A 227 -23.01 6.55 19.59
C SER A 227 -21.58 6.26 20.01
N GLU A 228 -20.73 7.26 19.82
CA GLU A 228 -19.32 7.21 20.21
C GLU A 228 -19.18 7.59 21.69
N TYR A 229 -18.35 6.84 22.39
CA TYR A 229 -18.00 7.12 23.78
C TYR A 229 -16.50 6.91 23.95
N GLU A 230 -15.88 7.71 24.82
CA GLU A 230 -14.48 7.56 25.15
C GLU A 230 -14.27 6.29 25.97
N VAL A 231 -13.46 5.37 25.47
CA VAL A 231 -13.11 4.12 26.18
C VAL A 231 -11.77 4.26 26.89
N ILE A 232 -10.82 4.90 26.21
CA ILE A 232 -9.47 5.21 26.70
C ILE A 232 -9.27 6.71 26.43
N ARG A 233 -8.48 7.40 27.26
CA ARG A 233 -8.23 8.84 27.13
C ARG A 233 -7.82 9.19 25.67
N ASN A 234 -8.61 10.04 25.03
CA ASN A 234 -8.46 10.46 23.62
C ASN A 234 -8.74 9.39 22.55
N LEU A 235 -9.43 8.29 22.88
CA LEU A 235 -9.83 7.25 21.93
C LEU A 235 -11.32 6.90 22.10
N GLU A 236 -12.08 7.16 21.04
CA GLU A 236 -13.49 6.79 20.94
C GLU A 236 -13.65 5.30 20.59
N SER A 237 -14.79 4.73 20.97
CA SER A 237 -15.13 3.32 20.70
C SER A 237 -15.03 2.95 19.21
N GLY A 238 -15.46 3.84 18.31
CA GLY A 238 -15.35 3.65 16.86
C GLY A 238 -13.90 3.59 16.37
N GLN A 239 -13.03 4.45 16.91
CA GLN A 239 -11.60 4.49 16.60
C GLN A 239 -10.90 3.19 17.02
N ILE A 240 -11.21 2.69 18.22
CA ILE A 240 -10.65 1.42 18.73
C ILE A 240 -11.09 0.24 17.85
N LEU A 241 -12.38 0.18 17.50
CA LEU A 241 -12.90 -0.85 16.61
C LEU A 241 -12.21 -0.79 15.24
N GLY A 242 -12.01 0.40 14.70
CA GLY A 242 -11.23 0.63 13.48
C GLY A 242 -9.82 0.08 13.58
N ILE A 243 -9.10 0.39 14.66
CA ILE A 243 -7.74 -0.15 14.92
C ILE A 243 -7.76 -1.68 14.96
N ILE A 244 -8.70 -2.30 15.67
CA ILE A 244 -8.77 -3.76 15.81
C ILE A 244 -9.00 -4.41 14.43
N ILE A 245 -10.02 -3.95 13.68
CA ILE A 245 -10.34 -4.50 12.36
C ILE A 245 -9.12 -4.40 11.45
N VAL A 246 -8.53 -3.22 11.37
CA VAL A 246 -7.41 -2.93 10.48
C VAL A 246 -6.14 -3.68 10.90
N SER A 247 -5.91 -3.90 12.20
CA SER A 247 -4.76 -4.65 12.71
C SER A 247 -4.86 -6.16 12.47
N VAL A 248 -6.07 -6.71 12.38
CA VAL A 248 -6.29 -8.16 12.16
C VAL A 248 -6.48 -8.50 10.68
N SER A 249 -7.05 -7.57 9.89
CA SER A 249 -7.45 -7.81 8.49
C SER A 249 -6.30 -8.29 7.60
N TRP A 250 -5.09 -7.75 7.76
CA TRP A 250 -3.95 -8.13 6.91
C TRP A 250 -3.57 -9.61 7.05
N ILE A 251 -3.65 -10.19 8.25
CA ILE A 251 -3.36 -11.62 8.50
C ILE A 251 -4.41 -12.48 7.80
N PHE A 252 -5.68 -12.14 7.99
CA PHE A 252 -6.79 -12.85 7.35
C PHE A 252 -6.65 -12.83 5.82
N LEU A 253 -6.31 -11.67 5.25
CA LEU A 253 -6.13 -11.50 3.80
C LEU A 253 -4.93 -12.29 3.26
N LEU A 254 -3.84 -12.39 4.00
CA LEU A 254 -2.70 -13.24 3.63
C LEU A 254 -3.10 -14.71 3.56
N VAL A 255 -3.82 -15.21 4.57
CA VAL A 255 -4.31 -16.59 4.61
C VAL A 255 -5.28 -16.86 3.46
N LEU A 256 -6.22 -15.93 3.21
CA LEU A 256 -7.16 -16.00 2.10
C LEU A 256 -6.44 -16.08 0.74
N GLY A 257 -5.44 -15.22 0.53
CA GLY A 257 -4.65 -15.22 -0.70
C GLY A 257 -3.90 -16.53 -0.92
N PHE A 258 -3.32 -17.10 0.14
CA PHE A 258 -2.64 -18.39 0.07
C PHE A 258 -3.59 -19.52 -0.34
N PHE A 259 -4.76 -19.64 0.29
CA PHE A 259 -5.75 -20.66 -0.06
C PHE A 259 -6.28 -20.45 -1.48
N LYS A 260 -6.47 -19.20 -1.93
CA LYS A 260 -6.91 -18.95 -3.31
C LYS A 260 -5.86 -19.36 -4.34
N LEU A 261 -4.58 -19.17 -4.04
CA LEU A 261 -3.50 -19.63 -4.92
C LEU A 261 -3.49 -21.16 -4.98
N LYS A 262 -3.66 -21.83 -3.83
CA LYS A 262 -3.74 -23.30 -3.73
C LYS A 262 -4.90 -23.87 -4.54
N GLU A 263 -6.09 -23.27 -4.43
CA GLU A 263 -7.28 -23.68 -5.20
C GLU A 263 -7.03 -23.62 -6.71
N LYS A 264 -6.27 -22.62 -7.19
CA LYS A 264 -5.96 -22.49 -8.62
C LYS A 264 -4.93 -23.50 -9.15
N GLU A 265 -4.21 -24.19 -8.27
CA GLU A 265 -3.24 -25.22 -8.67
C GLU A 265 -3.89 -26.61 -8.84
N VAL A 266 -5.07 -26.82 -8.25
CA VAL A 266 -5.90 -28.02 -8.40
C VAL A 266 -6.72 -27.93 -9.68
#